data_AF-A0A6J6SIM8-F1
#
_entry.id   AF-A0A6J6SIM8-F1
#
_cell.length_a   1.000
_cell.length_b   1.000
_cell.length_c   1.000
_cell.angle_alpha   90.00
_cell.angle_beta   90.00
_cell.angle_gamma   90.00
#
_symmetry.space_group_name_H-M   'P 1'
#
loop_
_entity.id
_entity.type
_entity.pdbx_description
1 polymer ?
#
loop_
_entity_poly.entity_id
_entity_poly.type
_entity_poly.pdbx_seq_one_letter_code
_entity_poly.pdbx_strand_id
1 'polypeptide(L)'
;MIPTDTATPDQRARYEAYAASRLPRTTSPQGPGRLMFAPDLVGGAEEIAEQLSRHAAYQQVDEVAFALPFTFGHDDYVQILTDMATRLGPALGWAPGVEAPGAAGPEPA
;
A
#
# COMPACT_ATOMS: atom_id res chain seq x y z
N MET A 1 -0.83 -4.13 -1.34
CA MET A 1 -0.12 -3.62 -2.53
C MET A 1 1.26 -3.14 -2.13
N ILE A 2 2.26 -3.33 -2.98
CA ILE A 2 3.67 -3.02 -2.73
C ILE A 2 4.26 -2.41 -4.02
N PRO A 3 4.45 -1.07 -4.08
CA PRO A 3 5.11 -0.45 -5.21
C PRO A 3 6.62 -0.77 -5.21
N THR A 4 7.20 -0.93 -6.39
CA THR A 4 8.57 -1.45 -6.60
C THR A 4 9.40 -0.61 -7.56
N ASP A 5 9.00 0.64 -7.78
CA ASP A 5 9.63 1.59 -8.69
C ASP A 5 11.07 1.89 -8.30
N THR A 6 11.36 1.95 -7.00
CA THR A 6 12.72 2.17 -6.45
C THR A 6 13.27 0.95 -5.73
N ALA A 7 12.55 -0.18 -5.74
CA ALA A 7 13.00 -1.42 -5.13
C ALA A 7 14.23 -1.99 -5.83
N THR A 8 15.19 -2.46 -5.04
CA THR A 8 16.30 -3.26 -5.57
C THR A 8 15.81 -4.62 -6.08
N PRO A 9 16.61 -5.33 -6.90
CA PRO A 9 16.25 -6.68 -7.35
C PRO A 9 15.95 -7.65 -6.19
N ASP A 10 16.74 -7.57 -5.11
CA ASP A 10 16.55 -8.42 -3.93
C ASP A 10 15.27 -8.07 -3.16
N GLN A 11 14.94 -6.78 -3.05
CA GLN A 11 13.68 -6.33 -2.46
C GLN A 11 12.49 -6.80 -3.27
N ARG A 12 12.55 -6.63 -4.61
CA ARG A 12 11.49 -7.10 -5.51
C ARG A 12 11.26 -8.60 -5.37
N ALA A 13 12.32 -9.40 -5.39
CA ALA A 13 12.22 -10.86 -5.22
C ALA A 13 11.58 -11.23 -3.86
N ARG A 14 11.94 -10.52 -2.79
CA ARG A 14 11.35 -10.70 -1.45
C ARG A 14 9.86 -10.36 -1.44
N TYR A 15 9.45 -9.28 -2.09
CA TYR A 15 8.06 -8.84 -2.13
C TYR A 15 7.18 -9.77 -2.95
N GLU A 16 7.69 -10.24 -4.10
CA GLU A 16 7.02 -11.24 -4.93
C GLU A 16 6.85 -12.56 -4.18
N ALA A 17 7.89 -13.04 -3.51
CA ALA A 17 7.81 -14.24 -2.67
C ALA A 17 6.80 -14.07 -1.52
N TYR A 18 6.76 -12.89 -0.92
CA TYR A 18 5.79 -12.57 0.13
C TYR A 18 4.35 -12.59 -0.42
N ALA A 19 4.09 -11.96 -1.55
CA ALA A 19 2.77 -11.97 -2.19
C ALA A 19 2.33 -13.38 -2.60
N ALA A 20 3.25 -14.18 -3.18
CA ALA A 20 2.99 -15.57 -3.54
C ALA A 20 2.62 -16.42 -2.32
N SER A 21 3.30 -16.22 -1.18
CA SER A 21 2.98 -16.93 0.07
C SER A 21 1.57 -16.64 0.60
N ARG A 22 1.02 -15.46 0.26
CA ARG A 22 -0.31 -14.99 0.65
C ARG A 22 -1.39 -15.21 -0.40
N LEU A 23 -1.07 -15.68 -1.59
CA LEU A 23 -2.07 -15.97 -2.62
C LEU A 23 -3.12 -17.01 -2.18
N PRO A 24 -2.78 -18.07 -1.42
CA PRO A 24 -3.78 -19.09 -1.03
C PRO A 24 -4.97 -18.55 -0.22
N ARG A 25 -4.81 -17.45 0.55
CA ARG A 25 -5.92 -16.85 1.32
C ARG A 25 -6.91 -16.07 0.46
N THR A 26 -6.60 -15.81 -0.81
CA THR A 26 -7.43 -14.99 -1.71
C THR A 26 -8.31 -15.84 -2.62
N THR A 27 -8.09 -17.16 -2.67
CA THR A 27 -8.81 -18.09 -3.55
C THR A 27 -10.07 -18.66 -2.90
N SER A 28 -10.30 -18.41 -1.61
CA SER A 28 -11.48 -18.90 -0.89
C SER A 28 -11.86 -17.98 0.26
N PRO A 29 -13.16 -17.93 0.64
CA PRO A 29 -13.62 -17.12 1.76
C PRO A 29 -13.01 -17.58 3.07
N GLN A 30 -12.61 -16.62 3.90
CA GLN A 30 -11.93 -16.85 5.17
C GLN A 30 -12.88 -16.65 6.35
N GLY A 31 -12.85 -17.61 7.28
CA GLY A 31 -13.58 -17.55 8.56
C GLY A 31 -15.12 -17.57 8.45
N PRO A 32 -15.82 -17.46 9.60
CA PRO A 32 -17.29 -17.56 9.66
C PRO A 32 -18.01 -16.46 8.87
N GLY A 33 -17.41 -15.27 8.76
CA GLY A 33 -17.94 -14.13 8.00
C GLY A 33 -17.69 -14.21 6.49
N ARG A 34 -17.07 -15.29 6.00
CA ARG A 34 -16.74 -15.49 4.57
C ARG A 34 -16.01 -14.30 3.93
N LEU A 35 -15.05 -13.72 4.66
CA LEU A 35 -14.28 -12.57 4.17
C LEU A 35 -13.40 -13.00 2.98
N MET A 36 -13.50 -12.29 1.87
CA MET A 36 -12.62 -12.47 0.71
C MET A 36 -11.48 -11.46 0.75
N PHE A 37 -10.25 -11.94 0.65
CA PHE A 37 -9.08 -11.07 0.50
C PHE A 37 -8.75 -10.88 -0.98
N ALA A 38 -8.46 -9.65 -1.40
CA ALA A 38 -7.91 -9.40 -2.72
C ALA A 38 -6.43 -9.87 -2.81
N PRO A 39 -5.96 -10.30 -3.99
CA PRO A 39 -4.54 -10.57 -4.25
C PRO A 39 -3.65 -9.38 -3.87
N ASP A 40 -2.45 -9.69 -3.40
CA ASP A 40 -1.44 -8.68 -3.14
C ASP A 40 -0.85 -8.18 -4.46
N LEU A 41 -1.11 -6.91 -4.79
CA LEU A 41 -0.53 -6.26 -5.96
C LEU A 41 0.93 -5.89 -5.70
N VAL A 42 1.86 -6.42 -6.48
CA VAL A 42 3.29 -6.07 -6.44
C VAL A 42 3.71 -5.66 -7.84
N GLY A 43 4.25 -4.46 -8.00
CA GLY A 43 4.52 -3.91 -9.33
C GLY A 43 4.90 -2.43 -9.30
N GLY A 44 4.88 -1.80 -10.47
CA GLY A 44 5.08 -0.34 -10.57
C GLY A 44 3.86 0.42 -10.05
N ALA A 45 4.07 1.62 -9.54
CA ALA A 45 3.01 2.47 -8.99
C ALA A 45 1.87 2.73 -9.99
N GLU A 46 2.19 3.01 -11.25
CA GLU A 46 1.19 3.25 -12.30
C GLU A 46 0.33 2.01 -12.58
N GLU A 47 0.97 0.84 -12.66
CA GLU A 47 0.28 -0.42 -12.90
C GLU A 47 -0.65 -0.78 -11.73
N ILE A 48 -0.19 -0.58 -10.50
CA ILE A 48 -1.01 -0.77 -9.30
C ILE A 48 -2.18 0.20 -9.30
N ALA A 49 -1.95 1.48 -9.62
CA ALA A 49 -3.00 2.49 -9.68
C ALA A 49 -4.06 2.17 -10.74
N GLU A 50 -3.63 1.72 -11.93
CA GLU A 50 -4.53 1.29 -12.99
C GLU A 50 -5.40 0.10 -12.55
N GLN A 51 -4.80 -0.91 -11.93
CA GLN A 51 -5.53 -2.07 -11.42
C GLN A 51 -6.56 -1.68 -10.36
N LEU A 52 -6.20 -0.79 -9.43
CA LEU A 52 -7.11 -0.28 -8.42
C LEU A 52 -8.25 0.54 -9.02
N SER A 53 -7.97 1.38 -10.00
CA SER A 53 -8.99 2.20 -10.68
C SER A 53 -10.10 1.36 -11.32
N ARG A 54 -9.78 0.13 -11.74
CA ARG A 54 -10.71 -0.84 -12.34
C ARG A 54 -11.41 -1.72 -11.30
N HIS A 55 -11.00 -1.69 -10.04
CA HIS A 55 -11.53 -2.55 -9.00
C HIS A 55 -12.82 -1.97 -8.40
N ALA A 56 -13.96 -2.64 -8.59
CA ALA A 56 -15.27 -2.15 -8.16
C ALA A 56 -15.33 -1.80 -6.65
N ALA A 57 -14.70 -2.60 -5.79
CA ALA A 57 -14.68 -2.28 -4.35
C ALA A 57 -13.81 -1.05 -4.03
N TYR A 58 -12.77 -0.78 -4.82
CA TYR A 58 -11.91 0.39 -4.62
C TYR A 58 -12.67 1.68 -4.94
N GLN A 59 -13.54 1.65 -5.95
CA GLN A 59 -14.41 2.78 -6.30
C GLN A 59 -15.51 3.09 -5.27
N GLN A 60 -15.69 2.26 -4.24
CA GLN A 60 -16.74 2.38 -3.24
C GLN A 60 -16.22 2.71 -1.83
N VAL A 61 -14.91 2.95 -1.69
CA VAL A 61 -14.29 3.28 -0.40
C VAL A 61 -13.75 4.70 -0.40
N ASP A 62 -13.91 5.38 0.73
CA ASP A 62 -13.35 6.71 0.95
C ASP A 62 -11.94 6.67 1.56
N GLU A 63 -11.55 5.51 2.12
CA GLU A 63 -10.28 5.33 2.81
C GLU A 63 -9.60 4.01 2.42
N VAL A 64 -8.27 4.06 2.32
CA VAL A 64 -7.42 2.91 1.96
C VAL A 64 -6.30 2.80 2.98
N ALA A 65 -6.30 1.71 3.73
CA ALA A 65 -5.23 1.41 4.68
C ALA A 65 -4.16 0.51 4.04
N PHE A 66 -2.90 0.93 4.17
CA PHE A 66 -1.74 0.18 3.67
C PHE A 66 -1.04 -0.51 4.83
N ALA A 67 -1.20 -1.83 4.95
CA ALA A 67 -0.54 -2.61 5.98
C ALA A 67 0.87 -3.02 5.52
N LEU A 68 1.89 -2.60 6.28
CA LEU A 68 3.27 -3.03 6.07
C LEU A 68 3.51 -4.45 6.60
N PRO A 69 4.16 -5.34 5.83
CA PRO A 69 4.48 -6.69 6.29
C PRO A 69 5.49 -6.72 7.45
N PHE A 70 5.11 -7.25 8.60
CA PHE A 70 5.97 -7.36 9.79
C PHE A 70 7.24 -8.21 9.60
N THR A 71 7.31 -9.01 8.52
CA THR A 71 8.49 -9.82 8.16
C THR A 71 9.58 -9.02 7.43
N PHE A 72 9.32 -7.76 7.07
CA PHE A 72 10.25 -6.94 6.29
C PHE A 72 11.19 -6.12 7.20
N GLY A 73 12.33 -5.75 6.62
CA GLY A 73 13.34 -4.94 7.28
C GLY A 73 13.08 -3.44 7.15
N HIS A 74 13.92 -2.64 7.83
CA HIS A 74 13.85 -1.18 7.76
C HIS A 74 13.96 -0.64 6.33
N ASP A 75 14.94 -1.10 5.55
CA ASP A 75 15.17 -0.62 4.19
C ASP A 75 14.01 -0.94 3.24
N ASP A 76 13.30 -2.05 3.50
CA ASP A 76 12.09 -2.39 2.77
C ASP A 76 10.98 -1.38 3.07
N TYR A 77 10.77 -1.05 4.34
CA TYR A 77 9.76 -0.05 4.71
C TYR A 77 10.10 1.34 4.16
N VAL A 78 11.36 1.75 4.23
CA VAL A 78 11.80 3.04 3.65
C VAL A 78 11.45 3.08 2.17
N GLN A 79 11.79 2.05 1.42
CA GLN A 79 11.48 1.98 -0.01
C GLN A 79 9.96 1.99 -0.26
N ILE A 80 9.21 1.11 0.40
CA ILE A 80 7.76 0.96 0.19
C ILE A 80 7.06 2.28 0.49
N LEU A 81 7.35 2.90 1.64
CA LEU A 81 6.73 4.15 2.05
C LEU A 81 7.13 5.31 1.13
N THR A 82 8.38 5.35 0.66
CA THR A 82 8.83 6.35 -0.31
C THR A 82 8.03 6.25 -1.60
N ASP A 83 7.97 5.06 -2.21
CA ASP A 83 7.23 4.88 -3.46
C ASP A 83 5.71 5.09 -3.27
N MET A 84 5.16 4.72 -2.11
CA MET A 84 3.78 5.03 -1.76
C MET A 84 3.54 6.54 -1.73
N ALA A 85 4.37 7.31 -1.04
CA ALA A 85 4.18 8.74 -0.87
C ALA A 85 4.47 9.54 -2.14
N THR A 86 5.48 9.17 -2.92
CA THR A 86 5.96 9.99 -4.04
C THR A 86 5.45 9.54 -5.40
N ARG A 87 4.91 8.32 -5.53
CA ARG A 87 4.48 7.76 -6.83
C ARG A 87 3.05 7.24 -6.79
N LEU A 88 2.78 6.24 -5.95
CA LEU A 88 1.48 5.56 -5.94
C LEU A 88 0.37 6.47 -5.41
N GLY A 89 0.60 7.19 -4.31
CA GLY A 89 -0.34 8.15 -3.75
C GLY A 89 -0.77 9.20 -4.79
N PRO A 90 0.15 9.95 -5.39
CA PRO A 90 -0.16 10.89 -6.47
C PRO A 90 -0.92 10.26 -7.65
N ALA A 91 -0.56 9.05 -8.07
CA ALA A 91 -1.26 8.33 -9.13
C ALA A 91 -2.72 7.98 -8.76
N LEU A 92 -3.01 7.83 -7.47
CA LEU A 92 -4.35 7.62 -6.94
C LEU A 92 -5.10 8.93 -6.63
N GLY A 93 -4.52 10.09 -6.96
CA GLY A 93 -5.09 11.41 -6.66
C GLY A 93 -4.88 11.86 -5.21
N TRP A 94 -4.07 11.15 -4.43
CA TRP A 94 -3.68 11.57 -3.09
C TRP A 94 -2.50 12.53 -3.16
N ALA A 95 -2.62 13.66 -2.49
CA ALA A 95 -1.49 14.55 -2.22
C ALA A 95 -1.09 14.39 -0.75
N PRO A 96 0.21 14.29 -0.41
CA PRO A 96 0.64 14.35 0.97
C PRO A 96 0.14 15.66 1.58
N GLY A 97 -0.55 15.56 2.71
CA GLY A 97 -0.88 16.72 3.50
C GLY A 97 0.44 17.38 3.91
N VAL A 98 0.79 18.50 3.28
CA VAL A 98 1.71 19.45 3.91
C VAL A 98 0.95 19.98 5.11
N GLU A 99 1.14 19.34 6.26
CA GLU A 99 0.93 20.03 7.52
C GLU A 99 1.96 21.17 7.53
N ALA A 100 1.47 22.40 7.36
CA ALA A 100 2.29 23.58 7.59
C ALA A 100 2.85 23.48 9.03
N PRO A 101 4.12 23.85 9.27
CA PRO A 101 4.71 23.75 10.60
C PRO A 101 3.89 24.56 11.59
N GLY A 102 3.23 23.84 12.52
CA GLY A 102 2.69 24.31 13.79
C GLY A 102 1.88 25.61 13.76
N ALA A 103 0.56 25.51 13.58
CA ALA A 103 -0.32 26.46 14.25
C ALA A 103 -0.20 26.19 15.75
N ALA A 104 0.63 26.99 16.43
CA ALA A 104 0.77 26.99 17.87
C ALA A 104 -0.61 26.98 18.53
N GLY A 105 -0.92 25.92 19.28
CA GLY A 105 -2.07 25.91 20.17
C GLY A 105 -1.93 27.03 21.21
N PRO A 106 -3.03 27.64 21.65
CA PRO A 106 -2.95 28.75 22.59
C PRO A 106 -2.37 28.27 23.93
N GLU A 107 -1.38 29.01 24.43
CA GLU A 107 -0.78 28.84 25.74
C GLU A 107 -1.86 29.03 26.83
N PRO A 108 -2.00 28.13 27.82
CA PRO A 108 -2.98 28.28 28.87
C PRO A 108 -2.57 29.40 29.86
N ALA A 109 -3.57 30.20 30.25
CA ALA A 109 -3.45 31.36 31.14
C ALA A 109 -3.26 30.99 32.63
#